data_AF-A0A2T7BLM7-F1
#
_entry.id   AF-A0A2T7BLM7-F1
#
_cell.length_a   1.000
_cell.length_b   1.000
_cell.length_c   1.000
_cell.angle_alpha   90.00
_cell.angle_beta   90.00
_cell.angle_gamma   90.00
#
_symmetry.space_group_name_H-M   'P 1'
#
loop_
_entity.id
_entity.type
_entity.pdbx_description
1 polymer ?
#
loop_
_entity_poly.entity_id
_entity_poly.type
_entity_poly.pdbx_seq_one_letter_code
_entity_poly.pdbx_strand_id
1 'polypeptide(L)'
;MIKHLNNIDTAFKHIRLFSIVFLLATAALGCYMVYSSQLQHDRDNKRVIVIAGGKAFIGLEGQRKDNIAVEVRDHIKTFHEDFFNLSPDEKAIESQMAKALYLADRSAQNQYEQLQEKGYYNSLIAGNVSQQVSCDSIVLDLASDPIYFKYYGIQKITRPSAIITRSLVTEGYVRDLRERTDNNPHGFLIERWQTLENKDLSVKKRLP
;
A
#
# COMPACT_ATOMS: atom_id res chain seq x y z
N MET A 1 -45.38 -46.97 58.82
CA MET A 1 -44.87 -45.60 59.11
C MET A 1 -43.40 -45.36 58.67
N ILE A 2 -42.56 -46.38 58.45
CA ILE A 2 -41.12 -46.21 58.13
C ILE A 2 -40.84 -45.99 56.63
N LYS A 3 -41.73 -46.40 55.71
CA LYS A 3 -41.55 -46.16 54.25
C LYS A 3 -41.67 -44.68 53.84
N HIS A 4 -42.29 -43.84 54.67
CA HIS A 4 -42.52 -42.43 54.34
C HIS A 4 -41.31 -41.52 54.66
N LEU A 5 -40.44 -41.91 55.61
CA LEU A 5 -39.21 -41.16 55.93
C LEU A 5 -38.11 -41.34 54.87
N ASN A 6 -37.93 -42.56 54.35
CA ASN A 6 -36.95 -42.81 53.28
C ASN A 6 -37.26 -41.99 52.02
N ASN A 7 -38.55 -41.78 51.72
CA ASN A 7 -38.96 -41.02 50.54
C ASN A 7 -38.62 -39.53 50.65
N ILE A 8 -38.67 -38.97 51.87
CA ILE A 8 -38.31 -37.58 52.17
C ILE A 8 -36.80 -37.39 52.05
N ASP A 9 -35.99 -38.32 52.57
CA ASP A 9 -34.52 -38.27 52.43
C ASP A 9 -34.06 -38.42 50.97
N THR A 10 -34.67 -39.32 50.19
CA THR A 10 -34.40 -39.37 48.75
C THR A 10 -34.84 -38.11 48.01
N ALA A 11 -35.96 -37.50 48.40
CA ALA A 11 -36.43 -36.25 47.80
C ALA A 11 -35.46 -35.09 48.09
N PHE A 12 -34.97 -34.95 49.33
CA PHE A 12 -33.95 -33.96 49.68
C PHE A 12 -32.62 -34.19 48.94
N LYS A 13 -32.22 -35.45 48.72
CA LYS A 13 -31.03 -35.79 47.94
C LYS A 13 -31.19 -35.41 46.45
N HIS A 14 -32.38 -35.61 45.88
CA HIS A 14 -32.69 -35.19 44.50
C HIS A 14 -32.73 -33.67 44.36
N ILE A 15 -33.34 -32.96 45.31
CA ILE A 15 -33.37 -31.49 45.31
C ILE A 15 -31.95 -30.93 45.40
N ARG A 16 -31.10 -31.48 46.28
CA ARG A 16 -29.70 -31.04 46.42
C ARG A 16 -28.88 -31.29 45.15
N LEU A 17 -29.05 -32.46 44.53
CA LEU A 17 -28.38 -32.79 43.27
C LEU A 17 -28.86 -31.86 42.14
N PHE A 18 -30.17 -31.61 42.06
CA PHE A 18 -30.76 -30.70 41.08
C PHE A 18 -30.24 -29.27 41.24
N SER A 19 -30.16 -28.75 42.46
CA SER A 19 -29.61 -27.41 42.72
C SER A 19 -28.14 -27.30 42.32
N ILE A 20 -27.32 -28.34 42.57
CA ILE A 20 -25.91 -28.36 42.17
C ILE A 20 -25.76 -28.38 40.64
N VAL A 21 -26.53 -29.23 39.96
CA VAL A 21 -26.52 -29.32 38.49
C VAL A 21 -27.00 -28.01 37.88
N PHE A 22 -28.04 -27.39 38.44
CA PHE A 22 -28.55 -26.10 37.99
C PHE A 22 -27.51 -24.99 38.15
N LEU A 23 -26.80 -24.94 39.29
CA LEU A 23 -25.76 -23.96 39.55
C LEU A 23 -24.55 -24.14 38.62
N LEU A 24 -24.16 -25.38 38.32
CA LEU A 24 -23.12 -25.66 37.33
C LEU A 24 -23.55 -25.28 35.91
N ALA A 25 -24.81 -25.52 35.56
CA ALA A 25 -25.34 -25.17 34.24
C ALA A 25 -25.37 -23.66 34.03
N THR A 26 -25.81 -22.88 35.03
CA THR A 26 -25.81 -21.41 34.94
C THR A 26 -24.40 -20.84 34.92
N ALA A 27 -23.47 -21.41 35.68
CA ALA A 27 -22.06 -21.02 35.63
C ALA A 27 -21.44 -21.30 34.25
N ALA A 28 -21.69 -22.48 33.68
CA ALA A 28 -21.20 -22.84 32.34
C ALA A 28 -21.78 -21.92 31.25
N LEU A 29 -23.08 -21.59 31.33
CA LEU A 29 -23.72 -20.66 30.41
C LEU A 29 -23.12 -19.26 30.52
N GLY A 30 -22.85 -18.81 31.75
CA GLY A 30 -22.17 -17.52 32.00
C GLY A 30 -20.77 -17.47 31.40
N CYS A 31 -19.95 -18.52 31.61
CA CYS A 31 -18.63 -18.62 30.99
C CYS A 31 -18.71 -18.63 29.46
N TYR A 32 -19.68 -19.36 28.88
CA TYR A 32 -19.90 -19.39 27.44
C TYR A 32 -20.30 -18.01 26.88
N MET A 33 -21.18 -17.29 27.57
CA MET A 33 -21.58 -15.93 27.17
C MET A 33 -20.40 -14.96 27.19
N VAL A 34 -19.56 -15.00 28.22
CA VAL A 34 -18.36 -14.16 28.32
C VAL A 34 -17.32 -14.52 27.25
N TYR A 35 -17.13 -15.81 26.98
CA TYR A 35 -16.24 -16.25 25.91
C TYR A 35 -16.75 -15.80 24.53
N SER A 36 -18.04 -15.98 24.27
CA SER A 36 -18.67 -15.55 23.03
C SER A 36 -18.69 -14.03 22.88
N SER A 37 -18.87 -13.27 23.96
CA SER A 37 -18.84 -11.80 23.89
C SER A 37 -17.44 -11.29 23.56
N GLN A 38 -16.38 -11.87 24.14
CA GLN A 38 -15.01 -11.49 23.80
C GLN A 38 -14.66 -11.79 22.34
N LEU A 39 -15.08 -12.95 21.83
CA LEU A 39 -14.90 -13.28 20.41
C LEU A 39 -15.64 -12.31 19.46
N GLN A 40 -16.76 -11.74 19.90
CA GLN A 40 -17.49 -10.72 19.14
C GLN A 40 -16.86 -9.33 19.27
N HIS A 41 -16.37 -8.96 20.46
CA HIS A 41 -15.66 -7.69 20.65
C HIS A 41 -14.39 -7.59 19.79
N ASP A 42 -13.65 -8.69 19.60
CA ASP A 42 -12.50 -8.75 18.68
C ASP A 42 -12.89 -8.56 17.20
N ARG A 43 -14.14 -8.88 16.84
CA ARG A 43 -14.69 -8.67 15.49
C ARG A 43 -15.24 -7.26 15.30
N ASP A 44 -15.80 -6.65 16.35
CA ASP A 44 -16.47 -5.35 16.28
C ASP A 44 -15.54 -4.15 16.51
N ASN A 45 -14.40 -4.32 17.18
CA ASN A 45 -13.39 -3.25 17.39
C ASN A 45 -12.65 -2.79 16.12
N LYS A 46 -13.05 -3.27 14.94
CA LYS A 46 -12.47 -2.94 13.63
C LYS A 46 -13.29 -1.93 12.81
N ARG A 47 -14.08 -1.08 13.47
CA ARG A 47 -14.96 -0.10 12.80
C ARG A 47 -14.56 1.32 13.17
N VAL A 48 -13.49 1.80 12.56
CA VAL A 48 -13.17 3.24 12.59
C VAL A 48 -14.09 3.96 11.61
N ILE A 49 -15.10 4.65 12.15
CA ILE A 49 -16.03 5.48 11.37
C ILE A 49 -15.34 6.80 11.05
N VAL A 50 -14.92 7.00 9.80
CA VAL A 50 -14.48 8.32 9.32
C VAL A 50 -15.67 8.98 8.62
N ILE A 51 -16.10 10.12 9.16
CA ILE A 51 -17.19 10.92 8.59
C ILE A 51 -16.56 11.93 7.63
N ALA A 52 -16.75 11.71 6.33
CA ALA A 52 -16.45 12.70 5.30
C ALA A 52 -17.72 12.98 4.48
N GLY A 53 -18.17 14.23 4.45
CA GLY A 53 -19.16 14.70 3.46
C GLY A 53 -20.58 14.13 3.56
N GLY A 54 -21.05 13.67 4.73
CA GLY A 54 -22.46 13.34 4.95
C GLY A 54 -22.93 11.97 4.43
N LYS A 55 -22.02 11.08 4.03
CA LYS A 55 -22.33 9.66 3.74
C LYS A 55 -21.40 8.76 4.54
N ALA A 56 -21.99 7.91 5.39
CA ALA A 56 -21.25 6.93 6.17
C ALA A 56 -20.80 5.77 5.28
N PHE A 57 -19.52 5.69 4.98
CA PHE A 57 -18.92 4.52 4.33
C PHE A 57 -18.45 3.55 5.41
N ILE A 58 -19.11 2.39 5.50
CA ILE A 58 -18.70 1.28 6.36
C ILE A 58 -17.55 0.56 5.65
N GLY A 59 -16.33 1.05 5.83
CA GLY A 59 -15.13 0.40 5.29
C GLY A 59 -14.67 -0.70 6.22
N LEU A 60 -14.81 -1.96 5.82
CA LEU A 60 -14.14 -3.09 6.46
C LEU A 60 -12.63 -2.82 6.45
N GLU A 61 -11.93 -2.91 7.59
CA GLU A 61 -10.49 -2.60 7.69
C GLU A 61 -9.60 -3.31 6.64
N GLY A 62 -10.00 -4.50 6.17
CA GLY A 62 -9.34 -5.19 5.06
C GLY A 62 -9.41 -4.40 3.75
N GLN A 63 -10.57 -3.86 3.40
CA GLN A 63 -10.75 -3.02 2.20
C GLN A 63 -9.92 -1.74 2.29
N ARG A 64 -9.72 -1.17 3.49
CA ARG A 64 -8.91 0.03 3.65
C ARG A 64 -7.43 -0.22 3.35
N LYS A 65 -6.86 -1.32 3.85
CA LYS A 65 -5.45 -1.68 3.57
C LYS A 65 -5.23 -2.01 2.10
N ASP A 66 -6.16 -2.75 1.49
CA ASP A 66 -6.08 -3.08 0.06
C ASP A 66 -6.19 -1.81 -0.80
N ASN A 67 -7.07 -0.88 -0.45
CA ASN A 67 -7.21 0.40 -1.15
C ASN A 67 -5.95 1.26 -1.04
N ILE A 68 -5.36 1.39 0.15
CA ILE A 68 -4.11 2.14 0.34
C ILE A 68 -2.99 1.53 -0.51
N ALA A 69 -2.88 0.20 -0.55
CA ALA A 69 -1.87 -0.46 -1.35
C ALA A 69 -2.04 -0.19 -2.85
N VAL A 70 -3.27 -0.05 -3.35
CA VAL A 70 -3.54 0.32 -4.75
C VAL A 70 -3.17 1.78 -4.99
N GLU A 71 -3.61 2.70 -4.13
CA GLU A 71 -3.29 4.13 -4.25
C GLU A 71 -1.78 4.40 -4.20
N VAL A 72 -1.05 3.72 -3.31
CA VAL A 72 0.42 3.84 -3.19
C VAL A 72 1.11 3.30 -4.43
N ARG A 73 0.67 2.16 -5.00
CA ARG A 73 1.23 1.63 -6.25
C ARG A 73 1.01 2.60 -7.41
N ASP A 74 -0.17 3.18 -7.51
CA ASP A 74 -0.48 4.15 -8.57
C ASP A 74 0.33 5.44 -8.41
N HIS A 75 0.52 5.92 -7.18
CA HIS A 75 1.40 7.05 -6.87
C HIS A 75 2.85 6.78 -7.28
N ILE A 76 3.41 5.63 -6.89
CA ILE A 76 4.78 5.24 -7.27
C ILE A 76 4.89 5.12 -8.79
N LYS A 77 3.91 4.50 -9.45
CA LYS A 77 3.88 4.36 -10.91
C LYS A 77 3.86 5.74 -11.60
N THR A 78 2.97 6.63 -11.17
CA THR A 78 2.84 7.99 -11.72
C THR A 78 4.14 8.76 -11.57
N PHE A 79 4.77 8.71 -10.39
CA PHE A 79 6.09 9.32 -10.18
C PHE A 79 7.14 8.78 -11.16
N HIS A 80 7.22 7.47 -11.37
CA HIS A 80 8.19 6.88 -12.31
C HIS A 80 7.89 7.27 -13.75
N GLU A 81 6.62 7.27 -14.16
CA GLU A 81 6.20 7.71 -15.48
C GLU A 81 6.58 9.17 -15.71
N ASP A 82 6.30 10.05 -14.74
CA ASP A 82 6.70 11.44 -14.82
C ASP A 82 8.23 11.59 -14.82
N PHE A 83 8.97 10.89 -13.98
CA PHE A 83 10.43 11.05 -13.90
C PHE A 83 11.19 10.48 -15.11
N PHE A 84 10.69 9.41 -15.73
CA PHE A 84 11.43 8.69 -16.77
C PHE A 84 10.83 8.78 -18.18
N ASN A 85 9.59 9.24 -18.36
CA ASN A 85 9.06 9.49 -19.70
C ASN A 85 9.60 10.84 -20.20
N LEU A 86 10.53 10.78 -21.15
CA LEU A 86 11.22 11.96 -21.66
C LEU A 86 11.04 12.04 -23.17
N SER A 87 10.51 13.18 -23.61
CA SER A 87 10.47 13.56 -25.03
C SER A 87 11.68 14.43 -25.36
N PRO A 88 12.19 14.43 -26.60
CA PRO A 88 13.32 15.26 -27.02
C PRO A 88 12.90 16.74 -27.21
N ASP A 89 12.25 17.32 -26.21
CA ASP A 89 11.80 18.72 -26.15
C ASP A 89 12.05 19.26 -24.74
N GLU A 90 12.73 20.41 -24.65
CA GLU A 90 13.16 21.01 -23.38
C GLU A 90 11.97 21.34 -22.47
N LYS A 91 10.95 22.00 -23.01
CA LYS A 91 9.76 22.41 -22.23
C LYS A 91 8.96 21.21 -21.74
N ALA A 92 8.85 20.17 -22.56
CA ALA A 92 8.20 18.93 -22.18
C ALA A 92 8.94 18.26 -21.01
N ILE A 93 10.28 18.20 -21.07
CA ILE A 93 11.10 17.66 -19.98
C ILE A 93 10.90 18.46 -18.70
N GLU A 94 11.06 19.79 -18.75
CA GLU A 94 10.91 20.64 -17.56
C GLU A 94 9.54 20.51 -16.90
N SER A 95 8.46 20.55 -17.70
CA SER A 95 7.10 20.39 -17.20
C SER A 95 6.88 19.02 -16.57
N GLN A 96 7.44 17.98 -17.17
CA GLN A 96 7.29 16.61 -16.70
C GLN A 96 8.09 16.37 -15.41
N MET A 97 9.29 16.94 -15.30
CA MET A 97 10.09 16.90 -14.07
C MET A 97 9.43 17.68 -12.93
N ALA A 98 8.82 18.83 -13.22
CA ALA A 98 8.09 19.59 -12.21
C ALA A 98 6.96 18.75 -11.59
N LYS A 99 6.23 17.98 -12.39
CA LYS A 99 5.20 17.04 -11.91
C LYS A 99 5.79 15.95 -11.02
N ALA A 100 6.86 15.30 -11.48
CA ALA A 100 7.54 14.26 -10.69
C ALA A 100 8.01 14.78 -9.32
N LEU A 101 8.55 16.00 -9.29
CA LEU A 101 9.07 16.63 -8.07
C LEU A 101 7.97 17.06 -7.08
N TYR A 102 6.70 17.14 -7.48
CA TYR A 102 5.59 17.31 -6.53
C TYR A 102 5.28 16.02 -5.73
N LEU A 103 5.72 14.87 -6.22
CA LEU A 103 5.41 13.56 -5.66
C LEU A 103 6.56 12.99 -4.80
N ALA A 104 7.73 13.61 -4.83
CA ALA A 104 8.92 13.11 -4.16
C ALA A 104 9.66 14.20 -3.36
N ASP A 105 10.48 13.76 -2.42
CA ASP A 105 11.34 14.61 -1.61
C ASP A 105 12.62 15.04 -2.37
N ARG A 106 13.53 15.65 -1.62
CA ARG A 106 14.82 16.13 -2.13
C ARG A 106 15.68 15.03 -2.76
N SER A 107 15.47 13.74 -2.46
CA SER A 107 16.25 12.66 -3.09
C SER A 107 16.02 12.60 -4.60
N ALA A 108 14.79 12.78 -5.07
CA ALA A 108 14.49 12.86 -6.50
C ALA A 108 15.04 14.13 -7.13
N GLN A 109 14.96 15.26 -6.42
CA GLN A 109 15.55 16.52 -6.88
C GLN A 109 17.06 16.40 -7.08
N ASN A 110 17.77 15.82 -6.12
CA ASN A 110 19.22 15.60 -6.23
C ASN A 110 19.56 14.71 -7.44
N GLN A 111 18.75 13.68 -7.71
CA GLN A 111 18.95 12.81 -8.89
C GLN A 111 18.73 13.56 -10.20
N TYR A 112 17.72 14.44 -10.24
CA TYR A 112 17.45 15.32 -11.38
C TYR A 112 18.63 16.28 -11.63
N GLU A 113 19.09 16.98 -10.60
CA GLU A 113 20.22 17.92 -10.67
C GLU A 113 21.50 17.20 -11.14
N GLN A 114 21.80 16.01 -10.62
CA GLN A 114 22.95 15.21 -11.06
C GLN A 114 22.88 14.81 -12.54
N LEU A 115 21.68 14.49 -13.06
CA LEU A 115 21.49 14.18 -14.48
C LEU A 115 21.66 15.43 -15.34
N GLN A 116 21.18 16.57 -14.86
CA GLN A 116 21.33 17.86 -15.53
C GLN A 116 22.81 18.28 -15.61
N GLU A 117 23.55 18.19 -14.50
CA GLU A 117 24.99 18.49 -14.44
C GLU A 117 25.82 17.59 -15.39
N LYS A 118 25.42 16.33 -15.53
CA LYS A 118 26.03 15.38 -16.49
C LYS A 118 25.65 15.66 -17.95
N GLY A 119 24.80 16.65 -18.21
CA GLY A 119 24.32 16.98 -19.55
C GLY A 119 23.38 15.94 -20.16
N TYR A 120 22.74 15.10 -19.33
CA TYR A 120 21.90 13.99 -19.79
C TYR A 120 20.76 14.48 -20.70
N TYR A 121 20.00 15.48 -20.25
CA TYR A 121 18.86 16.03 -20.99
C TYR A 121 19.29 16.69 -22.31
N ASN A 122 20.39 17.45 -22.30
CA ASN A 122 20.96 18.04 -23.50
C ASN A 122 21.36 16.98 -24.54
N SER A 123 21.96 15.87 -24.08
CA SER A 123 22.34 14.75 -24.95
C SER A 123 21.12 14.00 -25.53
N LEU A 124 20.03 13.93 -24.75
CA LEU A 124 18.78 13.30 -25.16
C LEU A 124 18.09 14.12 -26.26
N ILE A 125 18.02 15.44 -26.08
CA ILE A 125 17.45 16.37 -27.07
C ILE A 125 18.30 16.37 -28.35
N ALA A 126 19.61 16.59 -28.24
CA ALA A 126 20.52 16.62 -29.39
C ALA A 126 20.54 15.30 -30.18
N GLY A 127 20.36 14.17 -29.49
CA GLY A 127 20.29 12.85 -30.09
C GLY A 127 18.92 12.45 -30.64
N ASN A 128 17.91 13.35 -30.56
CA ASN A 128 16.50 13.08 -30.89
C ASN A 128 16.01 11.76 -30.26
N VAL A 129 16.32 11.58 -28.97
CA VAL A 129 16.06 10.36 -28.22
C VAL A 129 14.77 10.55 -27.43
N SER A 130 13.85 9.59 -27.51
CA SER A 130 12.71 9.51 -26.59
C SER A 130 12.87 8.34 -25.63
N GLN A 131 12.42 8.52 -24.40
CA GLN A 131 12.44 7.50 -23.36
C GLN A 131 11.03 7.27 -22.84
N GLN A 132 10.67 6.00 -22.66
CA GLN A 132 9.44 5.59 -22.02
C GLN A 132 9.74 4.54 -20.98
N VAL A 133 9.13 4.65 -19.80
CA VAL A 133 9.17 3.62 -18.77
C VAL A 133 7.86 2.84 -18.78
N SER A 134 7.94 1.56 -18.45
CA SER A 134 6.78 0.71 -18.23
C SER A 134 6.97 -0.03 -16.93
N CYS A 135 5.98 0.09 -16.05
CA CYS A 135 5.95 -0.64 -14.78
C CYS A 135 5.68 -2.12 -15.05
N ASP A 136 6.51 -2.99 -14.49
CA ASP A 136 6.30 -4.43 -14.47
C ASP A 136 5.61 -4.84 -13.15
N SER A 137 6.25 -4.52 -12.02
CA SER A 137 5.68 -4.80 -10.70
C SER A 137 6.18 -3.83 -9.62
N ILE A 138 5.39 -3.71 -8.54
CA ILE A 138 5.72 -2.89 -7.38
C ILE A 138 5.48 -3.72 -6.12
N VAL A 139 6.55 -3.95 -5.37
CA VAL A 139 6.52 -4.63 -4.08
C VAL A 139 6.41 -3.56 -2.99
N LEU A 140 5.48 -3.75 -2.06
CA LEU A 140 5.24 -2.86 -0.93
C LEU A 140 5.36 -3.63 0.38
N ASP A 141 5.99 -3.02 1.38
CA ASP A 141 5.94 -3.48 2.76
C ASP A 141 4.99 -2.59 3.58
N LEU A 142 3.72 -2.97 3.62
CA LEU A 142 2.66 -2.26 4.34
C LEU A 142 2.75 -2.40 5.87
N ALA A 143 3.66 -3.22 6.40
CA ALA A 143 3.91 -3.32 7.83
C ALA A 143 4.86 -2.22 8.32
N SER A 144 5.63 -1.62 7.42
CA SER A 144 6.55 -0.51 7.70
C SER A 144 5.85 0.86 7.61
N ASP A 145 6.25 1.79 8.48
CA ASP A 145 5.86 3.20 8.43
C ASP A 145 7.12 4.07 8.59
N PRO A 146 7.59 4.80 7.56
CA PRO A 146 6.99 4.93 6.23
C PRO A 146 7.04 3.64 5.40
N ILE A 147 6.12 3.49 4.44
CA ILE A 147 5.94 2.26 3.64
C ILE A 147 7.12 2.08 2.70
N TYR A 148 7.92 1.04 2.90
CA TYR A 148 8.97 0.68 1.95
C TYR A 148 8.38 0.18 0.63
N PHE A 149 9.00 0.60 -0.48
CA PHE A 149 8.66 0.08 -1.80
C PHE A 149 9.89 -0.30 -2.62
N LYS A 150 9.67 -1.24 -3.53
CA LYS A 150 10.60 -1.59 -4.59
C LYS A 150 9.87 -1.66 -5.92
N TYR A 151 10.33 -0.86 -6.86
CA TYR A 151 9.75 -0.74 -8.19
C TYR A 151 10.60 -1.52 -9.19
N TYR A 152 9.94 -2.30 -10.03
CA TYR A 152 10.53 -3.01 -11.15
C TYR A 152 9.87 -2.53 -12.43
N GLY A 153 10.68 -2.08 -13.38
CA GLY A 153 10.20 -1.60 -14.66
C GLY A 153 11.21 -1.80 -15.79
N ILE A 154 10.75 -1.47 -16.98
CA ILE A 154 11.52 -1.55 -18.21
C ILE A 154 11.55 -0.15 -18.82
N GLN A 155 12.74 0.33 -19.18
CA GLN A 155 12.90 1.57 -19.92
C GLN A 155 13.18 1.27 -21.39
N LYS A 156 12.41 1.88 -22.28
CA LYS A 156 12.60 1.84 -23.72
C LYS A 156 13.12 3.19 -24.19
N ILE A 157 14.36 3.18 -24.67
CA ILE A 157 15.05 4.35 -25.22
C ILE A 157 15.03 4.22 -26.73
N THR A 158 14.24 5.06 -27.39
CA THR A 158 14.11 5.09 -28.85
C THR A 158 15.01 6.19 -29.39
N ARG A 159 16.08 5.78 -30.07
CA ARG A 159 16.95 6.67 -30.85
C ARG A 159 16.57 6.57 -32.33
N PRO A 160 17.04 7.50 -33.18
CA PRO A 160 16.85 7.39 -34.62
C PRO A 160 17.44 6.08 -35.20
N SER A 161 18.60 5.64 -34.68
CA SER A 161 19.33 4.47 -35.18
C SER A 161 18.94 3.13 -34.55
N ALA A 162 18.46 3.13 -33.30
CA ALA A 162 18.22 1.92 -32.53
C ALA A 162 17.21 2.14 -31.40
N ILE A 163 16.59 1.05 -30.97
CA ILE A 163 15.77 0.95 -29.77
C ILE A 163 16.58 0.16 -28.75
N ILE A 164 16.84 0.77 -27.60
CA ILE A 164 17.52 0.15 -26.46
C ILE A 164 16.47 -0.12 -25.39
N THR A 165 16.50 -1.32 -24.82
CA THR A 165 15.65 -1.70 -23.69
C THR A 165 16.54 -1.91 -22.47
N ARG A 166 16.20 -1.28 -21.34
CA ARG A 166 16.92 -1.36 -20.07
C ARG A 166 16.03 -1.89 -18.95
N SER A 167 16.59 -2.65 -18.01
CA SER A 167 15.95 -2.89 -16.73
C SER A 167 16.10 -1.65 -15.85
N LEU A 168 15.04 -1.31 -15.13
CA LEU A 168 15.04 -0.26 -14.12
C LEU A 168 14.52 -0.84 -12.81
N VAL A 169 15.35 -0.79 -11.78
CA VAL A 169 14.96 -1.15 -10.41
C VAL A 169 15.26 0.02 -9.50
N THR A 170 14.25 0.48 -8.78
CA THR A 170 14.39 1.57 -7.81
C THR A 170 13.76 1.15 -6.48
N GLU A 171 14.18 1.80 -5.42
CA GLU A 171 13.57 1.63 -4.10
C GLU A 171 13.44 2.97 -3.39
N GLY A 172 12.65 2.97 -2.33
CA GLY A 172 12.45 4.13 -1.47
C GLY A 172 11.38 3.86 -0.45
N TYR A 173 10.90 4.93 0.16
CA TYR A 173 9.83 4.91 1.14
C TYR A 173 8.70 5.83 0.70
N VAL A 174 7.47 5.53 1.10
CA VAL A 174 6.31 6.38 0.87
C VAL A 174 5.75 6.81 2.22
N ARG A 175 5.67 8.12 2.43
CA ARG A 175 5.07 8.73 3.62
C ARG A 175 3.73 9.36 3.25
N ASP A 176 2.74 9.18 4.11
CA ASP A 176 1.44 9.86 3.99
C ASP A 176 1.53 11.29 4.54
N LEU A 177 1.22 12.28 3.69
CA LEU A 177 1.20 13.70 4.05
C LEU A 177 -0.14 14.14 4.65
N ARG A 178 -1.20 13.32 4.57
CA ARG A 178 -2.60 13.61 4.98
C ARG A 178 -3.28 14.75 4.23
N GLU A 179 -2.54 15.59 3.54
CA GLU A 179 -3.02 16.68 2.70
C GLU A 179 -2.99 16.27 1.23
N ARG A 180 -4.12 16.42 0.54
CA ARG A 180 -4.24 16.18 -0.90
C ARG A 180 -4.33 17.51 -1.62
N THR A 181 -3.57 17.64 -2.71
CA THR A 181 -3.55 18.84 -3.55
C THR A 181 -3.82 18.47 -4.99
N ASP A 182 -4.11 19.45 -5.85
CA ASP A 182 -4.36 19.19 -7.27
C ASP A 182 -3.14 18.56 -7.98
N ASN A 183 -1.92 18.90 -7.53
CA ASN A 183 -0.67 18.36 -8.06
C ASN A 183 -0.26 17.03 -7.40
N ASN A 184 -0.81 16.72 -6.22
CA ASN A 184 -0.59 15.46 -5.51
C ASN A 184 -1.92 14.95 -4.95
N PRO A 185 -2.79 14.37 -5.80
CA PRO A 185 -4.13 13.97 -5.42
C PRO A 185 -4.13 12.78 -4.46
N HIS A 186 -3.05 11.99 -4.44
CA HIS A 186 -2.91 10.85 -3.54
C HIS A 186 -2.55 11.28 -2.13
N GLY A 187 -1.80 12.39 -1.97
CA GLY A 187 -1.33 12.88 -0.66
C GLY A 187 -0.16 12.07 -0.11
N PHE A 188 0.59 11.40 -0.97
CA PHE A 188 1.78 10.65 -0.60
C PHE A 188 3.06 11.39 -1.00
N LEU A 189 4.15 11.16 -0.28
CA LEU A 189 5.47 11.66 -0.61
C LEU A 189 6.45 10.51 -0.69
N ILE A 190 7.12 10.37 -1.83
CA ILE A 190 8.22 9.44 -2.01
C ILE A 190 9.47 10.03 -1.36
N GLU A 191 10.11 9.26 -0.48
CA GLU A 191 11.27 9.67 0.29
C GLU A 191 12.43 8.70 0.10
N ARG A 192 13.66 9.23 0.21
CA ARG A 192 14.91 8.44 0.13
C ARG A 192 14.94 7.53 -1.10
N TRP A 193 14.47 8.04 -2.22
CA TRP A 193 14.40 7.31 -3.47
C TRP A 193 15.79 7.15 -4.09
N GLN A 194 16.07 5.94 -4.57
CA GLN A 194 17.33 5.62 -5.24
C GLN A 194 17.15 4.59 -6.35
N THR A 195 18.00 4.70 -7.38
CA THR A 195 18.07 3.72 -8.46
C THR A 195 19.09 2.62 -8.11
N LEU A 196 18.63 1.38 -8.00
CA LEU A 196 19.48 0.22 -7.73
C LEU A 196 20.04 -0.41 -9.00
N GLU A 197 19.23 -0.43 -10.06
CA GLU A 197 19.62 -1.02 -11.33
C GLU A 197 19.13 -0.16 -12.49
N ASN A 198 20.04 0.08 -13.44
CA ASN A 198 19.74 0.63 -14.75
C ASN A 198 20.68 -0.02 -15.78
N LYS A 199 20.31 -1.19 -16.31
CA LYS A 199 21.19 -2.01 -17.16
C LYS A 199 20.57 -2.26 -18.53
N ASP A 200 21.41 -2.29 -19.56
CA ASP A 200 20.98 -2.65 -20.92
C ASP A 200 20.58 -4.13 -20.99
N LEU A 201 19.35 -4.41 -21.42
CA LEU A 201 18.82 -5.76 -21.65
C LEU A 201 18.92 -6.15 -23.12
N SER A 202 18.59 -5.23 -24.03
CA SER A 202 18.69 -5.50 -25.46
C SER A 202 18.85 -4.23 -26.28
N VAL A 203 19.48 -4.38 -27.46
CA VAL A 203 19.62 -3.32 -28.46
C VAL A 203 19.09 -3.85 -29.78
N LYS A 204 18.09 -3.19 -30.35
CA LYS A 204 17.51 -3.53 -31.65
C LYS A 204 17.75 -2.37 -32.61
N LYS A 205 18.31 -2.65 -33.79
CA LYS A 205 18.47 -1.61 -34.83
C LYS A 205 17.08 -1.19 -35.32
N ARG A 206 16.85 0.11 -35.44
CA ARG A 206 15.63 0.64 -36.03
C ARG A 206 15.87 0.71 -37.54
N LEU A 207 15.18 -0.14 -38.29
CA LEU A 207 15.19 -0.05 -39.74
C LEU A 207 14.37 1.18 -40.15
N PRO A 208 14.81 1.93 -41.18
CA PRO A 208 14.12 3.12 -41.67
C PRO A 208 12.71 2.82 -42.18
#